data_AF-A0A9W5X0Y7-F1
#
_entry.id   AF-A0A9W5X0Y7-F1
#
_cell.length_a   1.000
_cell.length_b   1.000
_cell.length_c   1.000
_cell.angle_alpha   90.00
_cell.angle_beta   90.00
_cell.angle_gamma   90.00
#
_symmetry.space_group_name_H-M   'P 1'
#
loop_
_entity.id
_entity.type
_entity.pdbx_description
1 polymer ?
#
loop_
_entity_poly.entity_id
_entity_poly.type
_entity_poly.pdbx_seq_one_letter_code
_entity_poly.pdbx_strand_id
1 'polypeptide(L)'
;MAGRGGSDGGGFVAVFLVLLGISLVVKYIWWFVAAAALVGLFFAGRALARHLEKRRELAEEEEFALRRRADRQHRWMLSGDSRAVYGPEGAGAMRALSPDEDDDARPLAAIARTDGEIAALVRDKPPCWEQALFASVLLQRQAPLLPRLRDSELGFTPAHTIPVFSGPDLASRLYGLIDDMLLTAQQLESFTAAPAFMAAFGEPHDESGADPAAIKHIANRLMDYHERLLDISERCRELAPPSQYAGVLADCARLLDAPLQSYREFITEYVEIVESLPRIFEHASGTVHLGAVVLDIDFDERLHKRVFKRLAAISRT
;
A
#
# COMPACT_ATOMS: atom_id res chain seq x y z
N MET A 1 41.88 -1.12 -97.26
CA MET A 1 41.87 -2.11 -96.16
C MET A 1 41.13 -1.47 -94.99
N ALA A 2 39.87 -1.85 -94.78
CA ALA A 2 39.01 -1.29 -93.74
C ALA A 2 38.67 -2.38 -92.73
N GLY A 3 38.92 -2.07 -91.44
CA GLY A 3 38.86 -2.99 -90.32
C GLY A 3 37.46 -3.55 -90.05
N ARG A 4 37.44 -4.81 -89.62
CA ARG A 4 36.30 -5.50 -89.06
C ARG A 4 36.82 -6.43 -87.97
N GLY A 5 36.30 -6.30 -86.74
CA GLY A 5 36.54 -7.30 -85.71
C GLY A 5 36.36 -6.83 -84.27
N GLY A 6 35.14 -6.98 -83.75
CA GLY A 6 34.90 -7.46 -82.38
C GLY A 6 34.79 -6.42 -81.26
N SER A 7 33.56 -6.03 -80.92
CA SER A 7 33.23 -5.61 -79.55
C SER A 7 31.80 -6.06 -79.22
N ASP A 8 31.65 -7.36 -78.99
CA ASP A 8 30.41 -8.02 -78.53
C ASP A 8 30.42 -8.27 -77.00
N GLY A 9 31.31 -7.58 -76.26
CA GLY A 9 31.52 -7.80 -74.83
C GLY A 9 30.68 -6.93 -73.88
N GLY A 10 30.07 -5.85 -74.36
CA GLY A 10 29.41 -4.86 -73.49
C GLY A 10 28.04 -5.29 -72.96
N GLY A 11 27.23 -5.98 -73.77
CA GLY A 11 25.87 -6.39 -73.40
C GLY A 11 25.84 -7.52 -72.36
N PHE A 12 26.75 -8.50 -72.49
CA PHE A 12 26.83 -9.64 -71.57
C PHE A 12 27.29 -9.25 -70.17
N VAL A 13 28.25 -8.31 -70.06
CA VAL A 13 28.73 -7.81 -68.77
C VAL A 13 27.64 -7.01 -68.05
N ALA A 14 26.86 -6.20 -68.76
CA ALA A 14 25.76 -5.44 -68.18
C ALA A 14 24.65 -6.36 -67.63
N VAL A 15 24.26 -7.39 -68.39
CA VAL A 15 23.25 -8.37 -67.94
C VAL A 15 23.76 -9.19 -66.75
N PHE A 16 25.05 -9.57 -66.75
CA PHE A 16 25.64 -10.33 -65.66
C PHE A 16 25.70 -9.51 -64.36
N LEU A 17 26.05 -8.21 -64.43
CA LEU A 17 26.06 -7.32 -63.27
C LEU A 17 24.65 -7.10 -62.71
N VAL A 18 23.63 -6.99 -63.56
CA VAL A 18 22.23 -6.88 -63.11
C VAL A 18 21.77 -8.16 -62.41
N LEU A 19 22.04 -9.33 -62.97
CA LEU A 19 21.68 -10.61 -62.35
C LEU A 19 22.44 -10.84 -61.03
N LEU A 20 23.70 -10.41 -60.94
CA LEU A 20 24.49 -10.47 -59.71
C LEU A 20 23.91 -9.52 -58.66
N GLY A 21 23.51 -8.30 -59.05
CA GLY A 21 22.81 -7.36 -58.17
C GLY A 21 21.48 -7.91 -57.64
N ILE A 22 20.65 -8.50 -58.52
CA ILE A 22 19.37 -9.12 -58.12
C ILE A 22 19.62 -10.31 -57.19
N SER A 23 20.58 -11.18 -57.51
CA SER A 23 20.95 -12.33 -56.67
C SER A 23 21.42 -11.90 -55.28
N LEU A 24 22.18 -10.80 -55.22
CA LEU A 24 22.63 -10.21 -53.97
C LEU A 24 21.44 -9.66 -53.16
N VAL A 25 20.55 -8.89 -53.79
CA VAL A 25 19.34 -8.37 -53.13
C VAL A 25 18.44 -9.50 -52.60
N VAL A 26 18.19 -10.55 -53.39
CA VAL A 26 17.39 -11.71 -52.96
C VAL A 26 18.06 -12.44 -51.78
N LYS A 27 19.38 -12.60 -51.80
CA LYS A 27 20.13 -13.25 -50.72
C LYS A 27 20.11 -12.44 -49.41
N TYR A 28 20.14 -11.11 -49.49
CA TYR A 28 20.19 -10.24 -48.32
C TYR A 28 18.81 -9.84 -47.76
N ILE A 29 17.72 -9.90 -48.54
CA ILE A 29 16.35 -9.64 -48.04
C ILE A 29 15.97 -10.57 -46.87
N TRP A 30 16.34 -11.84 -46.95
CA TRP A 30 16.03 -12.82 -45.89
C TRP A 30 16.73 -12.49 -44.56
N TRP A 31 17.89 -11.82 -44.59
CA TRP A 31 18.57 -11.35 -43.39
C TRP A 31 17.81 -10.20 -42.71
N PHE A 32 17.22 -9.28 -43.48
CA PHE A 32 16.39 -8.21 -42.93
C PHE A 32 15.08 -8.73 -42.34
N VAL A 33 14.45 -9.72 -42.98
CA VAL A 33 13.25 -10.38 -42.46
C VAL A 33 13.56 -11.13 -41.16
N ALA A 34 14.66 -11.86 -41.09
CA ALA A 34 15.10 -12.53 -39.87
C ALA A 34 15.40 -11.55 -38.73
N ALA A 35 16.06 -10.41 -39.03
CA ALA A 35 16.31 -9.36 -38.05
C ALA A 35 15.00 -8.73 -37.53
N ALA A 36 14.05 -8.43 -38.41
CA ALA A 36 12.74 -7.89 -38.02
C ALA A 36 11.93 -8.86 -37.16
N ALA A 37 11.98 -10.17 -37.47
CA ALA A 37 11.35 -11.20 -36.66
C ALA A 37 11.98 -11.30 -35.26
N LEU A 38 13.31 -11.22 -35.16
CA LEU A 38 14.03 -11.21 -33.88
C LEU A 38 13.65 -10.00 -33.01
N VAL A 39 13.54 -8.81 -33.62
CA VAL A 39 13.08 -7.60 -32.93
C VAL A 39 11.64 -7.75 -32.45
N GLY A 40 10.74 -8.29 -33.29
CA GLY A 40 9.35 -8.56 -32.89
C GLY A 40 9.24 -9.53 -31.72
N LEU A 41 10.06 -10.59 -31.72
CA LEU A 41 10.10 -11.59 -30.64
C LEU A 41 10.67 -11.01 -29.34
N PHE A 42 11.65 -10.12 -29.43
CA PHE A 42 12.19 -9.39 -28.28
C PHE A 42 11.14 -8.46 -27.65
N PHE A 43 10.40 -7.69 -28.47
CA PHE A 43 9.33 -6.82 -27.95
C PHE A 43 8.16 -7.62 -27.37
N ALA A 44 7.77 -8.73 -28.00
CA ALA A 44 6.75 -9.64 -27.47
C ALA A 44 7.19 -10.26 -26.12
N GLY A 45 8.45 -10.69 -26.02
CA GLY A 45 9.04 -11.19 -24.78
C GLY A 45 9.05 -10.13 -23.66
N ARG A 46 9.42 -8.88 -23.98
CA ARG A 46 9.42 -7.76 -23.03
C ARG A 46 8.01 -7.34 -22.60
N ALA A 47 7.01 -7.49 -23.46
CA ALA A 47 5.61 -7.26 -23.11
C ALA A 47 5.06 -8.38 -22.21
N LEU A 48 5.45 -9.63 -22.48
CA LEU A 48 5.06 -10.78 -21.68
C LEU A 48 5.72 -10.76 -20.30
N ALA A 49 6.99 -10.35 -20.20
CA ALA A 49 7.70 -10.15 -18.93
C ALA A 49 6.99 -9.12 -18.04
N ARG A 50 6.62 -7.95 -18.59
CA ARG A 50 5.84 -6.93 -17.87
C ARG A 50 4.45 -7.40 -17.45
N HIS A 51 3.86 -8.35 -18.17
CA HIS A 51 2.58 -8.95 -17.79
C HIS A 51 2.74 -10.04 -16.71
N LEU A 52 3.88 -10.72 -16.66
CA LEU A 52 4.18 -11.73 -15.64
C LEU A 52 4.63 -11.10 -14.32
N GLU A 53 5.40 -10.01 -14.35
CA GLU A 53 5.74 -9.22 -13.16
C GLU A 53 4.47 -8.76 -12.44
N LYS A 54 3.53 -8.15 -13.17
CA LYS A 54 2.21 -7.76 -12.63
C LYS A 54 1.40 -8.91 -12.03
N ARG A 55 1.52 -10.13 -12.57
CA ARG A 55 0.83 -11.30 -12.03
C ARG A 55 1.50 -11.85 -10.78
N ARG A 56 2.82 -11.69 -10.66
CA ARG A 56 3.57 -12.06 -9.45
C ARG A 56 3.29 -11.09 -8.33
N GLU A 57 3.30 -9.78 -8.61
CA GLU A 57 2.90 -8.73 -7.65
C GLU A 57 1.50 -9.00 -7.10
N LEU A 58 0.50 -9.22 -7.98
CA LEU A 58 -0.86 -9.56 -7.54
C LEU A 58 -0.95 -10.88 -6.75
N ALA A 59 -0.14 -11.89 -7.10
CA ALA A 59 -0.13 -13.16 -6.36
C ALA A 59 0.53 -12.99 -4.99
N GLU A 60 1.58 -12.18 -4.89
CA GLU A 60 2.23 -11.82 -3.63
C GLU A 60 1.29 -11.01 -2.73
N GLU A 61 0.51 -10.08 -3.29
CA GLU A 61 -0.55 -9.34 -2.59
C GLU A 61 -1.66 -10.28 -2.09
N GLU A 62 -2.16 -11.20 -2.94
CA GLU A 62 -3.18 -12.18 -2.57
C GLU A 62 -2.67 -13.13 -1.46
N GLU A 63 -1.44 -13.62 -1.57
CA GLU A 63 -0.80 -14.43 -0.54
C GLU A 63 -0.60 -13.65 0.76
N PHE A 64 -0.19 -12.39 0.68
CA PHE A 64 -0.02 -11.51 1.83
C PHE A 64 -1.37 -11.25 2.52
N ALA A 65 -2.42 -10.94 1.76
CA ALA A 65 -3.78 -10.79 2.27
C ALA A 65 -4.33 -12.08 2.87
N LEU A 66 -3.95 -13.25 2.34
CA LEU A 66 -4.31 -14.55 2.90
C LEU A 66 -3.58 -14.81 4.21
N ARG A 67 -2.27 -14.55 4.28
CA ARG A 67 -1.45 -14.67 5.50
C ARG A 67 -1.96 -13.74 6.60
N ARG A 68 -2.27 -12.48 6.29
CA ARG A 68 -2.90 -11.54 7.25
C ARG A 68 -4.22 -12.07 7.81
N ARG A 69 -5.06 -12.67 6.96
CA ARG A 69 -6.32 -13.29 7.40
C ARG A 69 -6.09 -14.50 8.30
N ALA A 70 -5.11 -15.34 7.97
CA ALA A 70 -4.72 -16.48 8.78
C ALA A 70 -4.16 -16.06 10.14
N ASP A 71 -3.28 -15.06 10.18
CA ASP A 71 -2.71 -14.52 11.42
C ASP A 71 -3.81 -13.94 12.32
N ARG A 72 -4.78 -13.22 11.74
CA ARG A 72 -5.94 -12.69 12.48
C ARG A 72 -6.77 -13.80 13.12
N GLN A 73 -7.03 -14.88 12.38
CA GLN A 73 -7.74 -16.05 12.92
C GLN A 73 -6.92 -16.77 14.00
N HIS A 74 -5.61 -16.86 13.83
CA HIS A 74 -4.71 -17.44 14.82
C HIS A 74 -4.71 -16.64 16.14
N ARG A 75 -4.74 -15.31 16.08
CA ARG A 75 -4.88 -14.44 17.27
C ARG A 75 -6.22 -14.64 17.99
N TRP A 76 -7.32 -14.76 17.25
CA TRP A 76 -8.63 -15.07 17.86
C TRP A 76 -8.61 -16.42 18.59
N MET A 77 -7.91 -17.40 18.03
CA MET A 77 -7.69 -18.69 18.70
C MET A 77 -6.89 -18.54 20.00
N LEU A 78 -5.78 -17.80 19.98
CA LEU A 78 -4.91 -17.61 21.15
C LEU A 78 -5.57 -16.79 22.27
N SER A 79 -6.43 -15.84 21.93
CA SER A 79 -7.16 -14.99 22.89
C SER A 79 -8.40 -15.67 23.51
N GLY A 80 -8.69 -16.92 23.14
CA GLY A 80 -9.84 -17.68 23.65
C GLY A 80 -11.19 -17.14 23.17
N ASP A 81 -11.22 -16.38 22.06
CA ASP A 81 -12.47 -15.89 21.47
C ASP A 81 -13.27 -17.07 20.88
N SER A 82 -14.53 -17.17 21.31
CA SER A 82 -15.54 -18.15 20.89
C SER A 82 -15.76 -18.26 19.36
N ARG A 83 -15.28 -17.29 18.57
CA ARG A 83 -15.32 -17.36 17.09
C ARG A 83 -14.31 -18.34 16.50
N ALA A 84 -13.31 -18.78 17.27
CA ALA A 84 -12.24 -19.67 16.83
C ALA A 84 -12.48 -21.13 17.28
N VAL A 85 -13.45 -21.80 16.66
CA VAL A 85 -13.47 -23.26 16.41
C VAL A 85 -13.61 -24.24 17.60
N TYR A 86 -13.41 -23.86 18.86
CA TYR A 86 -13.73 -24.74 19.99
C TYR A 86 -14.79 -24.11 20.87
N GLY A 87 -15.96 -24.74 20.92
CA GLY A 87 -17.07 -24.32 21.76
C GLY A 87 -16.70 -24.22 23.25
N PRO A 88 -17.63 -23.74 24.10
CA PRO A 88 -17.37 -23.43 25.51
C PRO A 88 -16.77 -24.59 26.33
N GLU A 89 -16.97 -25.84 25.91
CA GLU A 89 -16.41 -27.03 26.55
C GLU A 89 -14.89 -27.20 26.34
N GLY A 90 -14.35 -26.78 25.19
CA GLY A 90 -12.92 -26.88 24.89
C GLY A 90 -12.07 -25.87 25.67
N ALA A 91 -12.62 -24.67 25.91
CA ALA A 91 -11.98 -23.65 26.74
C ALA A 91 -11.90 -24.05 28.22
N GLY A 92 -12.87 -24.83 28.71
CA GLY A 92 -12.87 -25.35 30.08
C GLY A 92 -11.79 -26.39 30.35
N ALA A 93 -11.53 -27.28 29.39
CA ALA A 93 -10.53 -28.35 29.53
C ALA A 93 -9.08 -27.82 29.54
N MET A 94 -8.79 -26.75 28.81
CA MET A 94 -7.47 -26.11 28.80
C MET A 94 -7.17 -25.39 30.12
N ARG A 95 -8.18 -24.77 30.75
CA ARG A 95 -8.03 -24.07 32.05
C ARG A 95 -7.69 -25.02 33.20
N ALA A 96 -8.06 -26.30 33.09
CA ALA A 96 -7.77 -27.33 34.08
C ALA A 96 -6.34 -27.89 34.01
N LEU A 97 -5.53 -27.48 33.02
CA LEU A 97 -4.19 -28.03 32.76
C LEU A 97 -3.05 -27.02 32.95
N SER A 98 -3.32 -25.74 33.26
CA SER A 98 -2.25 -24.79 33.56
C SER A 98 -1.65 -25.06 34.95
N PRO A 99 -0.31 -25.16 35.07
CA PRO A 99 0.35 -25.23 36.37
C PRO A 99 0.24 -23.88 37.11
N ASP A 100 0.33 -23.97 38.43
CA ASP A 100 0.12 -22.90 39.41
C ASP A 100 0.84 -21.57 39.12
N GLU A 101 0.16 -20.51 39.54
CA GLU A 101 0.49 -19.08 39.47
C GLU A 101 1.89 -18.78 40.07
N ASP A 102 2.83 -18.32 39.23
CA ASP A 102 3.97 -17.54 39.72
C ASP A 102 3.45 -16.16 40.15
N ASP A 103 3.41 -15.95 41.47
CA ASP A 103 2.86 -14.79 42.20
C ASP A 103 3.71 -13.49 42.03
N ASP A 104 4.54 -13.40 40.98
CA ASP A 104 5.47 -12.30 40.69
C ASP A 104 5.17 -11.58 39.35
N ALA A 105 4.03 -11.88 38.72
CA ALA A 105 3.64 -11.28 37.44
C ALA A 105 3.22 -9.81 37.61
N ARG A 106 4.15 -8.89 37.40
CA ARG A 106 3.85 -7.45 37.25
C ARG A 106 2.75 -7.24 36.21
N PRO A 107 1.75 -6.39 36.47
CA PRO A 107 0.66 -6.15 35.53
C PRO A 107 1.22 -5.63 34.19
N LEU A 108 0.76 -6.24 33.10
CA LEU A 108 1.11 -5.83 31.74
C LEU A 108 0.66 -4.40 31.45
N ALA A 109 1.37 -3.75 30.52
CA ALA A 109 1.06 -2.40 30.10
C ALA A 109 -0.37 -2.28 29.54
N ALA A 110 -1.13 -1.31 30.04
CA ALA A 110 -2.43 -0.95 29.51
C ALA A 110 -2.33 0.30 28.62
N ILE A 111 -3.23 0.40 27.64
CA ILE A 111 -3.33 1.59 26.78
C ILE A 111 -3.76 2.80 27.61
N ALA A 112 -2.93 3.83 27.60
CA ALA A 112 -3.16 5.11 28.25
C ALA A 112 -4.13 5.98 27.41
N ARG A 113 -5.20 6.45 28.04
CA ARG A 113 -6.23 7.31 27.46
C ARG A 113 -5.96 8.79 27.71
N THR A 114 -5.01 9.12 28.59
CA THR A 114 -4.62 10.50 28.93
C THR A 114 -3.11 10.72 28.89
N ASP A 115 -2.68 11.98 28.80
CA ASP A 115 -1.27 12.37 28.87
C ASP A 115 -0.62 11.97 30.21
N GLY A 116 -1.38 12.04 31.30
CA GLY A 116 -0.92 11.65 32.63
C GLY A 116 -0.64 10.15 32.72
N GLU A 117 -1.49 9.32 32.11
CA GLU A 117 -1.28 7.87 32.01
C GLU A 117 -0.12 7.53 31.07
N ILE A 118 0.07 8.28 29.97
CA ILE A 118 1.27 8.14 29.11
C ILE A 118 2.54 8.43 29.91
N ALA A 119 2.53 9.48 30.75
CA ALA A 119 3.67 9.82 31.59
C ALA A 119 3.97 8.72 32.64
N ALA A 120 2.92 8.11 33.22
CA ALA A 120 3.06 6.96 34.09
C ALA A 120 3.64 5.74 33.36
N LEU A 121 3.13 5.44 32.16
CA LEU A 121 3.59 4.32 31.33
C LEU A 121 5.09 4.44 30.99
N VAL A 122 5.55 5.64 30.63
CA VAL A 122 6.96 5.90 30.33
C VAL A 122 7.86 5.81 31.57
N ARG A 123 7.33 6.17 32.74
CA ARG A 123 8.07 6.13 34.01
C ARG A 123 8.19 4.71 34.54
N ASP A 124 7.08 3.98 34.57
CA ASP A 124 6.96 2.70 35.25
C ASP A 124 7.40 1.52 34.37
N LYS A 125 7.35 1.70 33.03
CA LYS A 125 7.73 0.72 32.01
C LYS A 125 7.33 -0.72 32.38
N PRO A 126 6.02 -0.98 32.60
CA PRO A 126 5.53 -2.35 32.75
C PRO A 126 5.82 -3.18 31.50
N PRO A 127 5.77 -4.52 31.55
CA PRO A 127 6.04 -5.34 30.37
C PRO A 127 5.11 -4.96 29.19
N CYS A 128 5.64 -4.95 27.96
CA CYS A 128 4.98 -4.51 26.73
C CYS A 128 4.57 -3.02 26.70
N TRP A 129 5.30 -2.16 27.42
CA TRP A 129 4.99 -0.73 27.49
C TRP A 129 5.22 -0.01 26.17
N GLU A 130 6.13 -0.47 25.30
CA GLU A 130 6.42 0.18 24.02
C GLU A 130 5.24 0.09 23.04
N GLN A 131 4.56 -1.05 23.01
CA GLN A 131 3.37 -1.28 22.18
C GLN A 131 2.18 -0.50 22.75
N ALA A 132 2.00 -0.53 24.07
CA ALA A 132 0.98 0.26 24.75
C ALA A 132 1.20 1.76 24.54
N LEU A 133 2.43 2.25 24.60
CA LEU A 133 2.78 3.65 24.39
C LEU A 133 2.44 4.08 22.96
N PHE A 134 2.86 3.28 21.97
CA PHE A 134 2.56 3.54 20.57
C PHE A 134 1.05 3.60 20.33
N ALA A 135 0.29 2.59 20.78
CA ALA A 135 -1.18 2.57 20.67
C ALA A 135 -1.84 3.79 21.34
N SER A 136 -1.36 4.16 22.52
CA SER A 136 -1.89 5.29 23.30
C SER A 136 -1.77 6.60 22.52
N VAL A 137 -0.60 6.87 21.91
CA VAL A 137 -0.39 8.08 21.13
C VAL A 137 -1.25 8.09 19.88
N LEU A 138 -1.38 6.97 19.17
CA LEU A 138 -2.24 6.86 17.99
C LEU A 138 -3.71 7.17 18.33
N LEU A 139 -4.25 6.56 19.38
CA LEU A 139 -5.64 6.79 19.81
C LEU A 139 -5.89 8.24 20.23
N GLN A 140 -4.99 8.83 21.00
CA GLN A 140 -5.14 10.20 21.46
C GLN A 140 -5.06 11.20 20.30
N ARG A 141 -4.18 10.97 19.32
CA ARG A 141 -4.09 11.78 18.09
C ARG A 141 -5.27 11.56 17.14
N GLN A 142 -5.87 10.37 17.11
CA GLN A 142 -7.02 10.08 16.26
C GLN A 142 -8.33 10.68 16.81
N ALA A 143 -8.50 10.74 18.14
CA ALA A 143 -9.70 11.23 18.79
C ALA A 143 -10.23 12.58 18.23
N PRO A 144 -9.42 13.65 18.07
CA PRO A 144 -9.90 14.91 17.49
C PRO A 144 -10.22 14.83 15.99
N LEU A 145 -9.70 13.84 15.26
CA LEU A 145 -9.94 13.64 13.83
C LEU A 145 -11.24 12.88 13.55
N LEU A 146 -11.78 12.14 14.52
CA LEU A 146 -12.95 11.27 14.33
C LEU A 146 -14.19 11.98 13.74
N PRO A 147 -14.56 13.21 14.12
CA PRO A 147 -15.68 13.91 13.49
C PRO A 147 -15.44 14.14 11.99
N ARG A 148 -14.25 14.63 11.63
CA ARG A 148 -13.86 14.89 10.23
C ARG A 148 -13.78 13.60 9.40
N LEU A 149 -13.25 12.53 9.98
CA LEU A 149 -13.23 11.20 9.35
C LEU A 149 -14.65 10.69 9.07
N ARG A 150 -15.57 10.86 10.02
CA ARG A 150 -17.00 10.51 9.81
C ARG A 150 -17.64 11.34 8.71
N ASP A 151 -17.35 12.64 8.66
CA ASP A 151 -17.82 13.51 7.59
C ASP A 151 -17.29 13.04 6.22
N SER A 152 -16.02 12.65 6.15
CA SER A 152 -15.41 12.05 4.95
C SER A 152 -16.14 10.78 4.52
N GLU A 153 -16.38 9.85 5.46
CA GLU A 153 -17.07 8.58 5.23
C GLU A 153 -18.52 8.77 4.76
N LEU A 154 -19.22 9.77 5.30
CA LEU A 154 -20.59 10.12 4.90
C LEU A 154 -20.64 10.88 3.57
N GLY A 155 -19.49 11.27 3.01
CA GLY A 155 -19.41 12.08 1.81
C GLY A 155 -19.90 13.52 2.02
N PHE A 156 -19.81 14.03 3.25
CA PHE A 156 -20.23 15.40 3.59
C PHE A 156 -19.47 16.42 2.74
N THR A 157 -20.19 17.41 2.22
CA THR A 157 -19.62 18.51 1.45
C THR A 157 -19.71 19.80 2.28
N PRO A 158 -18.60 20.53 2.47
CA PRO A 158 -18.59 21.75 3.26
C PRO A 158 -19.45 22.84 2.61
N ALA A 159 -19.96 23.77 3.45
CA ALA A 159 -20.75 24.91 2.98
C ALA A 159 -19.96 25.89 2.10
N HIS A 160 -18.63 25.94 2.28
CA HIS A 160 -17.73 26.69 1.43
C HIS A 160 -17.19 25.77 0.34
N THR A 161 -17.53 26.09 -0.91
CA THR A 161 -17.04 25.34 -2.06
C THR A 161 -16.19 26.23 -2.98
N ILE A 162 -15.20 25.62 -3.60
CA ILE A 162 -14.30 26.22 -4.57
C ILE A 162 -14.91 25.97 -5.95
N PRO A 163 -15.43 27.02 -6.63
CA PRO A 163 -16.04 26.84 -7.92
C PRO A 163 -14.99 26.41 -8.95
N VAL A 164 -15.35 25.42 -9.77
CA VAL A 164 -14.55 24.94 -10.90
C VAL A 164 -15.36 25.17 -12.16
N PHE A 165 -14.75 25.74 -13.20
CA PHE A 165 -15.53 26.24 -14.35
C PHE A 165 -15.42 25.38 -15.62
N SER A 166 -14.48 24.43 -15.66
CA SER A 166 -14.25 23.60 -16.85
C SER A 166 -13.75 22.19 -16.50
N GLY A 167 -13.92 21.26 -17.45
CA GLY A 167 -13.37 19.91 -17.35
C GLY A 167 -11.84 19.88 -17.19
N PRO A 168 -11.06 20.66 -17.95
CA PRO A 168 -9.61 20.69 -17.83
C PRO A 168 -9.12 21.26 -16.50
N ASP A 169 -9.77 22.31 -15.97
CA ASP A 169 -9.47 22.86 -14.64
C ASP A 169 -9.77 21.82 -13.55
N LEU A 170 -10.92 21.14 -13.63
CA LEU A 170 -11.26 20.05 -12.73
C LEU A 170 -10.23 18.91 -12.80
N ALA A 171 -9.88 18.48 -14.01
CA ALA A 171 -8.91 17.41 -14.22
C ALA A 171 -7.55 17.74 -13.61
N SER A 172 -7.04 18.96 -13.85
CA SER A 172 -5.75 19.40 -13.31
C SER A 172 -5.75 19.42 -11.79
N ARG A 173 -6.84 19.90 -11.16
CA ARG A 173 -6.96 19.92 -9.69
C ARG A 173 -7.01 18.52 -9.11
N LEU A 174 -7.82 17.64 -9.70
CA LEU A 174 -7.94 16.26 -9.24
C LEU A 174 -6.65 15.47 -9.45
N TYR A 175 -5.92 15.67 -10.55
CA TYR A 175 -4.58 15.10 -10.72
C TYR A 175 -3.62 15.57 -9.63
N GLY A 176 -3.61 16.86 -9.28
CA GLY A 176 -2.79 17.38 -8.20
C GLY A 176 -3.11 16.74 -6.85
N LEU A 177 -4.38 16.52 -6.53
CA LEU A 177 -4.78 15.85 -5.27
C LEU A 177 -4.38 14.38 -5.24
N ILE A 178 -4.51 13.67 -6.37
CA ILE A 178 -4.06 12.27 -6.48
C ILE A 178 -2.54 12.18 -6.35
N ASP A 179 -1.79 13.10 -6.97
CA ASP A 179 -0.33 13.15 -6.85
C ASP A 179 0.11 13.45 -5.40
N ASP A 180 -0.53 14.44 -4.75
CA ASP A 180 -0.33 14.75 -3.33
C ASP A 180 -0.56 13.49 -2.44
N MET A 181 -1.61 12.71 -2.73
CA MET A 181 -1.92 11.47 -2.01
C MET A 181 -0.82 10.41 -2.23
N LEU A 182 -0.44 10.15 -3.48
CA LEU A 182 0.58 9.15 -3.83
C LEU A 182 1.94 9.50 -3.22
N LEU A 183 2.34 10.78 -3.28
CA LEU A 183 3.55 11.27 -2.63
C LEU A 183 3.49 11.09 -1.12
N THR A 184 2.34 11.33 -0.50
CA THR A 184 2.15 11.13 0.95
C THR A 184 2.27 9.65 1.32
N ALA A 185 1.69 8.74 0.53
CA ALA A 185 1.83 7.29 0.74
C ALA A 185 3.28 6.82 0.57
N GLN A 186 4.02 7.31 -0.43
CA GLN A 186 5.42 6.98 -0.63
C GLN A 186 6.32 7.51 0.51
N GLN A 187 6.03 8.71 1.02
CA GLN A 187 6.73 9.28 2.17
C GLN A 187 6.50 8.44 3.43
N LEU A 188 5.28 7.96 3.63
CA LEU A 188 4.93 7.05 4.71
C LEU A 188 5.70 5.73 4.59
N GLU A 189 5.69 5.08 3.43
CA GLU A 189 6.41 3.83 3.19
C GLU A 189 7.91 3.98 3.47
N SER A 190 8.51 5.06 2.95
CA SER A 190 9.91 5.39 3.18
C SER A 190 10.22 5.64 4.66
N PHE A 191 9.28 6.26 5.37
CA PHE A 191 9.39 6.52 6.80
C PHE A 191 9.32 5.23 7.63
N THR A 192 8.40 4.31 7.31
CA THR A 192 8.27 3.02 8.01
C THR A 192 9.42 2.05 7.70
N ALA A 193 10.01 2.16 6.51
CA ALA A 193 11.16 1.35 6.10
C ALA A 193 12.50 1.86 6.67
N ALA A 194 12.51 3.04 7.30
CA ALA A 194 13.74 3.62 7.85
C ALA A 194 14.28 2.73 8.99
N PRO A 195 15.60 2.42 9.04
CA PRO A 195 16.18 1.59 10.11
C PRO A 195 15.91 2.15 11.52
N ALA A 196 15.86 3.48 11.64
CA ALA A 196 15.56 4.17 12.90
C ALA A 196 14.14 3.90 13.41
N PHE A 197 13.20 3.50 12.53
CA PHE A 197 11.83 3.19 12.92
C PHE A 197 11.79 1.98 13.86
N MET A 198 12.34 0.84 13.43
CA MET A 198 12.36 -0.38 14.24
C MET A 198 13.35 -0.27 15.41
N ALA A 199 14.48 0.43 15.22
CA ALA A 199 15.46 0.63 16.29
C ALA A 199 14.89 1.34 17.53
N ALA A 200 13.88 2.20 17.37
CA ALA A 200 13.22 2.88 18.47
C ALA A 200 12.53 1.94 19.47
N PHE A 201 12.10 0.76 19.00
CA PHE A 201 11.39 -0.23 19.80
C PHE A 201 12.34 -1.23 20.51
N GLY A 202 13.66 -1.07 20.37
CA GLY A 202 14.65 -1.97 20.96
C GLY A 202 14.86 -3.26 20.16
N GLU A 203 15.65 -4.18 20.71
CA GLU A 203 15.84 -5.50 20.11
C GLU A 203 14.63 -6.40 20.43
N PRO A 204 14.29 -7.35 19.54
CA PRO A 204 13.24 -8.32 19.84
C PRO A 204 13.54 -9.03 21.17
N HIS A 205 12.58 -8.99 22.11
CA HIS A 205 12.70 -9.53 23.47
C HIS A 205 13.62 -8.75 24.44
N ASP A 206 14.09 -7.56 24.06
CA ASP A 206 14.76 -6.62 24.97
C ASP A 206 14.12 -5.22 24.90
N GLU A 207 13.08 -5.03 25.71
CA GLU A 207 12.33 -3.77 25.84
C GLU A 207 13.16 -2.69 26.58
N SER A 208 14.28 -3.05 27.21
CA SER A 208 15.08 -2.11 28.03
C SER A 208 15.83 -1.07 27.18
N GLY A 209 16.16 -1.44 25.94
CA GLY A 209 16.79 -0.56 24.95
C GLY A 209 15.83 0.36 24.21
N ALA A 210 14.51 0.23 24.40
CA ALA A 210 13.52 1.03 23.68
C ALA A 210 13.50 2.50 24.15
N ASP A 211 13.42 3.43 23.20
CA ASP A 211 13.43 4.88 23.43
C ASP A 211 11.99 5.44 23.45
N PRO A 212 11.46 5.85 24.62
CA PRO A 212 10.11 6.40 24.72
C PRO A 212 9.90 7.66 23.88
N ALA A 213 10.93 8.52 23.74
CA ALA A 213 10.82 9.75 22.98
C ALA A 213 10.75 9.46 21.48
N ALA A 214 11.56 8.53 21.00
CA ALA A 214 11.53 8.07 19.61
C ALA A 214 10.19 7.39 19.27
N ILE A 215 9.68 6.50 20.12
CA ILE A 215 8.37 5.84 19.90
C ILE A 215 7.24 6.88 19.80
N LYS A 216 7.21 7.85 20.72
CA LYS A 216 6.25 8.97 20.66
C LYS A 216 6.39 9.77 19.38
N HIS A 217 7.62 10.09 18.98
CA HIS A 217 7.87 10.84 17.75
C HIS A 217 7.34 10.07 16.54
N ILE A 218 7.62 8.77 16.45
CA ILE A 218 7.18 7.92 15.35
C ILE A 218 5.65 7.87 15.27
N ALA A 219 4.96 7.64 16.40
CA ALA A 219 3.50 7.62 16.44
C ALA A 219 2.89 8.96 16.01
N ASN A 220 3.47 10.08 16.44
CA ASN A 220 3.03 11.41 16.01
C ASN A 220 3.23 11.62 14.50
N ARG A 221 4.40 11.24 13.96
CA ARG A 221 4.68 11.35 12.52
C ARG A 221 3.76 10.48 11.68
N LEU A 222 3.41 9.29 12.15
CA LEU A 222 2.43 8.42 11.50
C LEU A 222 1.05 9.11 11.43
N MET A 223 0.63 9.76 12.52
CA MET A 223 -0.64 10.49 12.57
C MET A 223 -0.63 11.78 11.76
N ASP A 224 0.52 12.45 11.60
CA ASP A 224 0.65 13.59 10.68
C ASP A 224 0.37 13.19 9.23
N TYR A 225 0.77 11.98 8.81
CA TYR A 225 0.41 11.45 7.49
C TYR A 225 -1.09 11.14 7.37
N HIS A 226 -1.71 10.59 8.41
CA HIS A 226 -3.16 10.36 8.44
C HIS A 226 -3.95 11.66 8.27
N GLU A 227 -3.57 12.70 9.01
CA GLU A 227 -4.18 14.03 8.93
C GLU A 227 -3.97 14.66 7.55
N ARG A 228 -2.78 14.55 6.97
CA ARG A 228 -2.51 15.05 5.61
C ARG A 228 -3.37 14.34 4.54
N LEU A 229 -3.58 13.03 4.65
CA LEU A 229 -4.46 12.29 3.74
C LEU A 229 -5.90 12.76 3.89
N LEU A 230 -6.34 13.05 5.12
CA LEU A 230 -7.67 13.59 5.39
C LEU A 230 -7.84 14.97 4.76
N ASP A 231 -6.85 15.86 4.92
CA ASP A 231 -6.86 17.19 4.29
C ASP A 231 -6.96 17.10 2.76
N ILE A 232 -6.23 16.16 2.13
CA ILE A 232 -6.31 15.93 0.67
C ILE A 232 -7.72 15.50 0.27
N SER A 233 -8.34 14.60 1.04
CA SER A 233 -9.69 14.12 0.77
C SER A 233 -10.74 15.22 0.95
N GLU A 234 -10.59 16.08 1.97
CA GLU A 234 -11.47 17.23 2.20
C GLU A 234 -11.35 18.27 1.07
N ARG A 235 -10.12 18.61 0.65
CA ARG A 235 -9.85 19.51 -0.50
C ARG A 235 -10.51 19.03 -1.80
N CYS A 236 -10.64 17.71 -1.99
CA CYS A 236 -11.38 17.16 -3.12
C CYS A 236 -12.87 17.53 -3.02
N ARG A 237 -13.49 17.34 -1.85
CA ARG A 237 -14.91 17.63 -1.63
C ARG A 237 -15.26 19.11 -1.62
N GLU A 238 -14.28 19.97 -1.37
CA GLU A 238 -14.46 21.42 -1.50
C GLU A 238 -14.71 21.84 -2.95
N LEU A 239 -14.34 21.05 -3.96
CA LEU A 239 -14.53 21.41 -5.36
C LEU A 239 -16.03 21.40 -5.75
N ALA A 240 -16.50 22.48 -6.38
CA ALA A 240 -17.84 22.59 -6.94
C ALA A 240 -17.78 22.68 -8.48
N PRO A 241 -17.70 21.54 -9.19
CA PRO A 241 -17.75 21.51 -10.65
C PRO A 241 -19.20 21.55 -11.17
N PRO A 242 -19.40 21.85 -12.47
CA PRO A 242 -20.67 21.67 -13.14
C PRO A 242 -21.24 20.27 -12.92
N SER A 243 -22.57 20.15 -12.82
CA SER A 243 -23.27 18.90 -12.49
C SER A 243 -22.90 17.72 -13.40
N GLN A 244 -22.55 17.98 -14.66
CA GLN A 244 -22.08 16.98 -15.62
C GLN A 244 -20.80 16.25 -15.18
N TYR A 245 -19.99 16.85 -14.29
CA TYR A 245 -18.76 16.28 -13.76
C TYR A 245 -18.87 15.77 -12.32
N ALA A 246 -20.05 15.87 -11.68
CA ALA A 246 -20.24 15.44 -10.29
C ALA A 246 -19.87 13.95 -10.07
N GLY A 247 -20.13 13.09 -11.05
CA GLY A 247 -19.72 11.68 -10.99
C GLY A 247 -18.21 11.45 -11.03
N VAL A 248 -17.45 12.34 -11.68
CA VAL A 248 -15.98 12.27 -11.69
C VAL A 248 -15.42 12.67 -10.33
N LEU A 249 -15.98 13.73 -9.74
CA LEU A 249 -15.62 14.19 -8.40
C LEU A 249 -15.89 13.10 -7.35
N ALA A 250 -17.07 12.47 -7.40
CA ALA A 250 -17.45 11.41 -6.48
C ALA A 250 -16.52 10.18 -6.56
N ASP A 251 -16.12 9.77 -7.77
CA ASP A 251 -15.16 8.68 -7.94
C ASP A 251 -13.78 9.05 -7.37
N CYS A 252 -13.33 10.31 -7.54
CA CYS A 252 -12.06 10.77 -7.00
C CYS A 252 -12.08 10.86 -5.47
N ALA A 253 -13.17 11.36 -4.88
CA ALA A 253 -13.33 11.40 -3.42
C ALA A 253 -13.22 9.99 -2.81
N ARG A 254 -13.88 8.98 -3.42
CA ARG A 254 -13.76 7.58 -2.99
C ARG A 254 -12.35 7.03 -3.10
N LEU A 255 -11.61 7.42 -4.13
CA LEU A 255 -10.21 7.00 -4.29
C LEU A 255 -9.33 7.60 -3.18
N LEU A 256 -9.55 8.87 -2.83
CA LEU A 256 -8.80 9.57 -1.78
C LEU A 256 -9.18 9.11 -0.36
N ASP A 257 -10.38 8.52 -0.17
CA ASP A 257 -10.80 7.91 1.10
C ASP A 257 -10.13 6.56 1.39
N ALA A 258 -9.67 5.83 0.38
CA ALA A 258 -9.16 4.46 0.56
C ALA A 258 -8.02 4.38 1.60
N PRO A 259 -7.00 5.27 1.57
CA PRO A 259 -5.98 5.28 2.61
C PRO A 259 -6.52 5.59 4.01
N LEU A 260 -7.54 6.45 4.14
CA LEU A 260 -8.14 6.77 5.45
C LEU A 260 -8.78 5.53 6.08
N GLN A 261 -9.42 4.70 5.26
CA GLN A 261 -9.97 3.43 5.68
C GLN A 261 -8.87 2.46 6.16
N SER A 262 -7.79 2.32 5.38
CA SER A 262 -6.63 1.49 5.76
C SER A 262 -6.04 1.89 7.11
N TYR A 263 -5.90 3.19 7.38
CA TYR A 263 -5.42 3.68 8.68
C TYR A 263 -6.38 3.34 9.82
N ARG A 264 -7.69 3.47 9.60
CA ARG A 264 -8.70 3.14 10.62
C ARG A 264 -8.65 1.65 10.97
N GLU A 265 -8.56 0.79 9.97
CA GLU A 265 -8.42 -0.66 10.15
C GLU A 265 -7.13 -1.01 10.89
N PHE A 266 -6.01 -0.40 10.50
CA PHE A 266 -4.72 -0.56 11.15
C PHE A 266 -4.75 -0.17 12.64
N ILE A 267 -5.25 1.03 12.97
CA ILE A 267 -5.31 1.50 14.36
C ILE A 267 -6.23 0.60 15.19
N THR A 268 -7.38 0.22 14.64
CA THR A 268 -8.33 -0.67 15.33
C THR A 268 -7.68 -2.03 15.61
N GLU A 269 -7.08 -2.65 14.60
CA GLU A 269 -6.41 -3.95 14.75
C GLU A 269 -5.23 -3.88 15.72
N TYR A 270 -4.42 -2.82 15.66
CA TYR A 270 -3.29 -2.65 16.57
C TYR A 270 -3.75 -2.51 18.02
N VAL A 271 -4.80 -1.72 18.27
CA VAL A 271 -5.37 -1.53 19.61
C VAL A 271 -5.98 -2.82 20.14
N GLU A 272 -6.74 -3.55 19.32
CA GLU A 272 -7.30 -4.85 19.71
C GLU A 272 -6.21 -5.85 20.13
N ILE A 273 -5.07 -5.85 19.42
CA ILE A 273 -3.93 -6.71 19.76
C ILE A 273 -3.35 -6.32 21.11
N VAL A 274 -3.04 -5.04 21.30
CA VAL A 274 -2.47 -4.55 22.56
C VAL A 274 -3.40 -4.82 23.74
N GLU A 275 -4.72 -4.62 23.58
CA GLU A 275 -5.72 -4.93 24.61
C GLU A 275 -5.86 -6.44 24.87
N SER A 276 -5.52 -7.29 23.88
CA SER A 276 -5.54 -8.75 24.03
C SER A 276 -4.27 -9.33 24.67
N LEU A 277 -3.15 -8.58 24.67
CA LEU A 277 -1.86 -9.06 25.21
C LEU A 277 -1.97 -9.66 26.62
N PRO A 278 -2.65 -9.02 27.59
CA PRO A 278 -2.80 -9.59 28.93
C PRO A 278 -3.38 -11.01 28.93
N ARG A 279 -4.44 -11.23 28.15
CA ARG A 279 -5.10 -12.54 28.07
C ARG A 279 -4.24 -13.59 27.38
N ILE A 280 -3.41 -13.19 26.42
CA ILE A 280 -2.54 -14.11 25.68
C ILE A 280 -1.38 -14.55 26.57
N PHE A 281 -0.77 -13.64 27.32
CA PHE A 281 0.32 -13.95 28.25
C PHE A 281 -0.14 -14.77 29.47
N GLU A 282 -1.40 -14.66 29.88
CA GLU A 282 -1.99 -15.56 30.89
C GLU A 282 -1.96 -17.05 30.48
N HIS A 283 -1.95 -17.35 29.17
CA HIS A 283 -2.11 -18.73 28.66
C HIS A 283 -0.90 -19.25 27.89
N ALA A 284 0.09 -18.40 27.59
CA ALA A 284 1.23 -18.75 26.75
C ALA A 284 2.55 -18.69 27.51
N SER A 285 3.11 -19.86 27.80
CA SER A 285 4.46 -20.02 28.34
C SER A 285 5.48 -20.19 27.21
N GLY A 286 5.73 -19.13 26.44
CA GLY A 286 6.73 -19.12 25.36
C GLY A 286 6.69 -17.88 24.45
N THR A 287 7.60 -17.82 23.47
CA THR A 287 7.60 -16.75 22.45
C THR A 287 6.34 -16.83 21.60
N VAL A 288 5.39 -15.93 21.82
CA VAL A 288 4.17 -15.83 21.01
C VAL A 288 4.43 -14.90 19.82
N HIS A 289 4.49 -15.45 18.62
CA HIS A 289 4.45 -14.66 17.40
C HIS A 289 3.01 -14.22 17.11
N LEU A 290 2.68 -12.98 17.43
CA LEU A 290 1.36 -12.39 17.18
C LEU A 290 1.16 -11.95 15.72
N GLY A 291 2.10 -12.23 14.81
CA GLY A 291 2.07 -11.73 13.44
C GLY A 291 2.32 -10.21 13.35
N ALA A 292 2.72 -9.73 12.18
CA ALA A 292 2.96 -8.30 11.97
C ALA A 292 1.63 -7.57 11.72
N VAL A 293 1.41 -6.45 12.41
CA VAL A 293 0.36 -5.50 12.03
C VAL A 293 0.95 -4.58 10.99
N VAL A 294 0.45 -4.66 9.77
CA VAL A 294 0.95 -3.86 8.65
C VAL A 294 -0.14 -2.89 8.22
N LEU A 295 0.22 -1.61 8.18
CA LEU A 295 -0.58 -0.60 7.50
C LEU A 295 -0.43 -0.80 6.00
N ASP A 296 -1.44 -1.44 5.41
CA ASP A 296 -1.50 -1.73 3.97
C ASP A 296 -2.47 -0.76 3.31
N ILE A 297 -1.94 0.11 2.44
CA ILE A 297 -2.76 1.07 1.70
C ILE A 297 -3.23 0.37 0.42
N ASP A 298 -4.42 -0.21 0.49
CA ASP A 298 -5.05 -0.86 -0.65
C ASP A 298 -5.81 0.16 -1.49
N PHE A 299 -5.48 0.22 -2.79
CA PHE A 299 -6.20 1.02 -3.77
C PHE A 299 -7.02 0.08 -4.65
N ASP A 300 -8.35 0.24 -4.66
CA ASP A 300 -9.21 -0.50 -5.60
C ASP A 300 -8.78 -0.22 -7.04
N GLU A 301 -8.09 -1.19 -7.64
CA GLU A 301 -7.50 -1.09 -8.98
C GLU A 301 -8.57 -0.85 -10.07
N ARG A 302 -9.83 -1.27 -9.83
CA ARG A 302 -10.95 -0.98 -10.74
C ARG A 302 -11.42 0.45 -10.60
N LEU A 303 -11.46 0.98 -9.38
CA LEU A 303 -11.77 2.38 -9.11
C LEU A 303 -10.68 3.29 -9.67
N HIS A 304 -9.42 2.97 -9.41
CA HIS A 304 -8.24 3.67 -9.91
C HIS A 304 -8.28 3.80 -11.45
N LYS A 305 -8.41 2.68 -12.19
CA LYS A 305 -8.53 2.70 -13.66
C LYS A 305 -9.70 3.54 -14.17
N ARG A 306 -10.84 3.49 -13.47
CA ARG A 306 -12.04 4.24 -13.84
C ARG A 306 -11.84 5.75 -13.67
N VAL A 307 -11.27 6.16 -12.54
CA VAL A 307 -10.93 7.57 -12.24
C VAL A 307 -10.01 8.12 -13.31
N PHE A 308 -8.87 7.47 -13.56
CA PHE A 308 -7.88 7.95 -14.54
C PHE A 308 -8.45 8.02 -15.96
N LYS A 309 -9.29 7.06 -16.36
CA LYS A 309 -9.98 7.10 -17.66
C LYS A 309 -10.93 8.30 -17.78
N ARG A 310 -11.70 8.60 -16.72
CA ARG A 310 -12.64 9.73 -16.70
C ARG A 310 -11.91 11.07 -16.67
N LEU A 311 -10.86 11.20 -15.87
CA LEU A 311 -10.00 12.38 -15.82
C LEU A 311 -9.37 12.69 -17.18
N ALA A 312 -8.85 11.67 -17.87
CA ALA A 312 -8.27 11.82 -19.21
C ALA A 312 -9.30 12.23 -20.29
N ALA A 313 -10.59 11.94 -20.08
CA ALA A 313 -11.65 12.36 -20.99
C ALA A 313 -12.01 13.84 -20.79
N ILE A 314 -12.15 14.28 -19.53
CA ILE A 314 -12.52 15.67 -19.22
C ILE A 314 -11.35 16.66 -19.38
N SER A 315 -10.11 16.19 -19.43
CA SER A 315 -8.96 17.04 -19.72
C SER A 315 -8.86 17.49 -21.18
N ARG A 316 -9.66 16.88 -22.08
CA ARG A 316 -9.66 17.15 -23.53
C ARG A 316 -10.87 17.93 -24.02
N THR A 317 -11.85 18.18 -23.14
CA THR A 317 -13.08 18.93 -23.43
C THR A 317 -12.90 20.40 -23.11
#